data_AF-A0A814CQY2-F1
#
_entry.id   AF-A0A814CQY2-F1
#
_cell.length_a   1.000
_cell.length_b   1.000
_cell.length_c   1.000
_cell.angle_alpha   90.00
_cell.angle_beta   90.00
_cell.angle_gamma   90.00
#
_symmetry.space_group_name_H-M   'P 1'
#
loop_
_entity.id
_entity.type
_entity.pdbx_description
1 polymer ?
#
loop_
_entity_poly.entity_id
_entity_poly.type
_entity_poly.pdbx_seq_one_letter_code
_entity_poly.pdbx_strand_id
1 'polypeptide(L)'
;MFFAFIVYFSFNILQYQTTNETYEIPSNQNFKSALHNLDEYSVWPNYINFLNKESSQELIHNQNLMRDQCLKSFFENRKNLTIENLKEVIETWKLSQDKKCSYFYKIFTDIYEIKFKQNYLNMGKNLIFKVKKMLNNDENLFKLVYEQKLINVFNKFTNEENVFNPLRPKRPISKPDIPAAKFYEKTIDETKSNCDFCSEDLTAYSNADRIRTQFSYSSANLFPFDENHELFLPRKHDLLSLNFEEFKDLLSLPNQWFKKLYQKDPSLNYPVILWDFLFKGGASQIHPHIHGTINQKRYYGTFETIRNGAERYFRETNRNYFNDFTLIHDMLNLTFVYKNSVVIFPLTPKKDYDVTILSENYGEEIIELLYAILKTYFYDLEIYPFSLTIYFPFMDENYNNGRIPVVVKIIPRGDISSIRSDMSTLELMTIFNANFDQFAVRTKMKELIEKRLAEFQGI
;
A
#
# COMPACT_ATOMS: atom_id res chain seq x y z
N MET A 1 -41.51 34.50 9.81
CA MET A 1 -41.58 34.49 8.33
C MET A 1 -40.44 33.62 7.81
N PHE A 2 -40.63 32.31 7.85
CA PHE A 2 -39.68 31.28 7.43
C PHE A 2 -40.46 30.35 6.49
N PHE A 3 -40.06 30.28 5.23
CA PHE A 3 -40.64 29.38 4.24
C PHE A 3 -40.01 27.99 4.41
N ALA A 4 -40.82 27.02 4.85
CA ALA A 4 -40.51 25.60 4.76
C ALA A 4 -41.22 25.02 3.53
N PHE A 5 -40.45 24.57 2.54
CA PHE A 5 -40.98 23.79 1.43
C PHE A 5 -41.11 22.33 1.88
N ILE A 6 -42.36 21.87 2.03
CA ILE A 6 -42.71 20.45 2.13
C ILE A 6 -42.99 19.96 0.72
N VAL A 7 -42.16 19.06 0.20
CA VAL A 7 -42.44 18.33 -1.04
C VAL A 7 -43.20 17.05 -0.68
N TYR A 8 -44.46 16.99 -1.10
CA TYR A 8 -45.34 15.83 -0.96
C TYR A 8 -45.17 14.95 -2.19
N PHE A 9 -44.54 13.78 -2.05
CA PHE A 9 -44.53 12.76 -3.11
C PHE A 9 -45.68 11.78 -2.87
N SER A 10 -46.71 11.89 -3.70
CA SER A 10 -47.81 10.94 -3.82
C SER A 10 -47.35 9.72 -4.62
N PHE A 11 -47.24 8.56 -3.95
CA PHE A 11 -47.11 7.27 -4.62
C PHE A 11 -48.47 6.86 -5.19
N ASN A 12 -48.64 6.99 -6.51
CA ASN A 12 -49.69 6.27 -7.22
C ASN A 12 -49.22 4.82 -7.41
N ILE A 13 -49.88 3.91 -6.71
CA ILE A 13 -49.75 2.46 -6.89
C ILE A 13 -50.42 2.11 -8.23
N LEU A 14 -49.61 1.87 -9.27
CA LEU A 14 -50.06 1.14 -10.45
C LEU A 14 -50.07 -0.36 -10.11
N GLN A 15 -51.26 -0.91 -9.91
CA GLN A 15 -51.48 -2.36 -9.91
C GLN A 15 -51.16 -2.90 -11.30
N TYR A 16 -50.03 -3.58 -11.45
CA TYR A 16 -49.77 -4.43 -12.61
C TYR A 16 -50.46 -5.78 -12.38
N GLN A 17 -51.47 -6.06 -13.22
CA GLN A 17 -52.10 -7.37 -13.34
C GLN A 17 -51.08 -8.35 -13.94
N THR A 18 -50.79 -9.45 -13.23
CA THR A 18 -49.95 -10.53 -13.73
C THR A 18 -50.75 -11.40 -14.69
N THR A 19 -50.49 -11.28 -15.98
CA THR A 19 -50.88 -12.28 -17.00
C THR A 19 -49.90 -13.45 -16.91
N ASN A 20 -50.43 -14.65 -16.63
CA ASN A 20 -49.71 -15.92 -16.66
C ASN A 20 -49.35 -16.30 -18.10
N GLU A 21 -48.24 -15.76 -18.62
CA GLU A 21 -47.55 -16.33 -19.76
C GLU A 21 -46.21 -16.91 -19.27
N THR A 22 -46.14 -18.24 -19.27
CA THR A 22 -44.91 -19.00 -19.02
C THR A 22 -43.95 -18.76 -20.18
N TYR A 23 -43.03 -17.82 -20.00
CA TYR A 23 -41.84 -17.71 -20.84
C TYR A 23 -40.88 -18.82 -20.46
N GLU A 24 -40.71 -19.81 -21.34
CA GLU A 24 -39.62 -20.77 -21.27
C GLU A 24 -38.29 -20.01 -21.38
N ILE A 25 -37.53 -19.99 -20.29
CA ILE A 25 -36.15 -19.51 -20.28
C ILE A 25 -35.34 -20.50 -21.12
N PRO A 26 -34.65 -20.05 -22.19
CA PRO A 26 -33.78 -20.93 -22.96
C PRO A 26 -32.75 -21.55 -22.02
N SER A 27 -32.66 -22.89 -22.04
CA SER A 27 -31.71 -23.66 -21.23
C SER A 27 -30.28 -23.19 -21.52
N ASN A 28 -29.80 -22.28 -20.69
CA ASN A 28 -28.50 -21.65 -20.86
C ASN A 28 -27.41 -22.59 -20.32
N GLN A 29 -27.18 -23.69 -21.02
CA GLN A 29 -26.05 -24.60 -20.79
C GLN A 29 -24.68 -23.91 -20.99
N ASN A 30 -24.66 -22.66 -21.50
CA ASN A 30 -23.43 -21.89 -21.72
C ASN A 30 -23.13 -20.82 -20.65
N PHE A 31 -23.90 -20.74 -19.56
CA PHE A 31 -23.57 -19.88 -18.40
C PHE A 31 -23.02 -20.64 -17.19
N LYS A 32 -22.87 -21.98 -17.29
CA LYS A 32 -22.25 -22.79 -16.23
C LYS A 32 -20.71 -22.80 -16.26
N SER A 33 -20.06 -22.20 -17.26
CA SER A 33 -18.59 -22.18 -17.33
C SER A 33 -17.94 -20.97 -16.64
N ALA A 34 -18.71 -20.07 -16.02
CA ALA A 34 -18.18 -18.87 -15.34
C ALA A 34 -18.39 -18.89 -13.81
N LEU A 35 -19.10 -19.88 -13.28
CA LEU A 35 -18.99 -20.26 -11.87
C LEU A 35 -17.78 -21.20 -11.78
N HIS A 36 -16.59 -20.60 -11.69
CA HIS A 36 -15.44 -21.33 -11.18
C HIS A 36 -15.87 -22.03 -9.89
N ASN A 37 -15.60 -23.33 -9.77
CA ASN A 37 -15.68 -24.04 -8.50
C ASN A 37 -15.03 -23.14 -7.44
N LEU A 38 -15.81 -22.78 -6.42
CA LEU A 38 -15.31 -22.14 -5.21
C LEU A 38 -14.31 -23.04 -4.46
N ASP A 39 -14.11 -24.28 -4.93
CA ASP A 39 -13.28 -25.31 -4.32
C ASP A 39 -11.77 -25.13 -4.56
N GLU A 40 -11.33 -24.21 -5.43
CA GLU A 40 -9.89 -23.96 -5.66
C GLU A 40 -9.56 -22.45 -5.63
N TYR A 41 -9.64 -21.85 -4.45
CA TYR A 41 -9.17 -20.48 -4.22
C TYR A 41 -7.64 -20.44 -4.40
N SER A 42 -7.16 -19.77 -5.47
CA SER A 42 -5.75 -19.57 -5.86
C SER A 42 -4.99 -20.82 -6.35
N VAL A 43 -4.71 -20.93 -7.65
CA VAL A 43 -4.13 -22.12 -8.31
C VAL A 43 -2.64 -21.95 -8.71
N TRP A 44 -1.88 -21.07 -8.06
CA TRP A 44 -0.49 -20.74 -8.45
C TRP A 44 0.57 -21.35 -7.51
N PRO A 45 1.89 -21.32 -7.80
CA PRO A 45 2.90 -21.82 -6.85
C PRO A 45 3.15 -20.81 -5.72
N ASN A 46 3.52 -21.27 -4.52
CA ASN A 46 3.80 -20.39 -3.37
C ASN A 46 4.87 -19.32 -3.70
N TYR A 47 4.72 -18.15 -3.08
CA TYR A 47 5.78 -17.15 -3.10
C TYR A 47 7.04 -17.71 -2.43
N ILE A 48 8.17 -17.58 -3.11
CA ILE A 48 9.48 -17.94 -2.56
C ILE A 48 10.32 -16.68 -2.49
N ASN A 49 10.83 -16.34 -1.32
CA ASN A 49 11.81 -15.28 -1.20
C ASN A 49 13.19 -15.80 -1.66
N PHE A 50 13.39 -15.83 -2.97
CA PHE A 50 14.65 -16.23 -3.59
C PHE A 50 15.78 -15.25 -3.29
N LEU A 51 15.49 -14.05 -2.79
CA LEU A 51 16.51 -13.09 -2.41
C LEU A 51 17.18 -13.43 -1.07
N ASN A 52 16.68 -14.42 -0.30
CA ASN A 52 17.25 -14.83 1.00
C ASN A 52 17.89 -16.21 1.10
N LYS A 53 17.73 -17.10 0.12
CA LYS A 53 18.41 -18.41 0.11
C LYS A 53 19.82 -18.24 -0.48
N GLU A 54 20.83 -18.03 0.38
CA GLU A 54 22.27 -17.79 0.04
C GLU A 54 22.62 -16.44 -0.62
N SER A 55 21.69 -15.48 -0.68
CA SER A 55 21.50 -14.62 -1.87
C SER A 55 21.46 -13.10 -1.64
N SER A 56 22.14 -12.54 -0.64
CA SER A 56 22.56 -11.11 -0.74
C SER A 56 23.48 -10.91 -1.95
N GLN A 57 24.22 -11.95 -2.33
CA GLN A 57 24.95 -12.03 -3.60
C GLN A 57 24.04 -12.04 -4.82
N GLU A 58 22.84 -12.64 -4.76
CA GLU A 58 21.92 -12.68 -5.91
C GLU A 58 21.26 -11.32 -6.16
N LEU A 59 20.96 -10.57 -5.11
CA LEU A 59 20.49 -9.19 -5.20
C LEU A 59 21.54 -8.28 -5.85
N ILE A 60 22.76 -8.32 -5.32
CA ILE A 60 23.92 -7.62 -5.91
C ILE A 60 24.15 -8.11 -7.34
N HIS A 61 24.00 -9.41 -7.61
CA HIS A 61 24.18 -9.98 -8.94
C HIS A 61 23.13 -9.50 -9.94
N ASN A 62 21.84 -9.48 -9.60
CA ASN A 62 20.77 -9.02 -10.49
C ASN A 62 20.90 -7.53 -10.77
N GLN A 63 21.20 -6.72 -9.76
CA GLN A 63 21.44 -5.28 -9.91
C GLN A 63 22.69 -5.00 -10.74
N ASN A 64 23.79 -5.72 -10.50
CA ASN A 64 25.00 -5.62 -11.31
C ASN A 64 24.78 -6.13 -12.74
N LEU A 65 24.04 -7.22 -12.94
CA LEU A 65 23.68 -7.69 -14.27
C LEU A 65 22.87 -6.62 -15.01
N MET A 66 21.89 -6.02 -14.33
CA MET A 66 21.10 -4.96 -14.91
C MET A 66 21.96 -3.75 -15.29
N ARG A 67 22.86 -3.32 -14.39
CA ARG A 67 23.74 -2.15 -14.60
C ARG A 67 24.81 -2.41 -15.65
N ASP A 68 25.54 -3.51 -15.52
CA ASP A 68 26.79 -3.78 -16.22
C ASP A 68 26.59 -4.55 -17.53
N GLN A 69 25.40 -5.15 -17.72
CA GLN A 69 25.06 -5.88 -18.95
C GLN A 69 23.80 -5.34 -19.61
N CYS A 70 22.64 -5.38 -18.95
CA CYS A 70 21.36 -5.05 -19.61
C CYS A 70 21.21 -3.57 -19.97
N LEU A 71 21.77 -2.68 -19.15
CA LEU A 71 21.71 -1.22 -19.28
C LEU A 71 23.09 -0.58 -19.38
N LYS A 72 24.11 -1.33 -19.80
CA LYS A 72 25.50 -0.87 -19.83
C LYS A 72 25.65 0.49 -20.53
N SER A 73 25.09 0.63 -21.74
CA SER A 73 25.15 1.88 -22.51
C SER A 73 24.41 3.05 -21.87
N PHE A 74 23.36 2.77 -21.08
CA PHE A 74 22.66 3.79 -20.31
C PHE A 74 23.54 4.28 -19.15
N PHE A 75 24.14 3.36 -18.39
CA PHE A 75 24.96 3.70 -17.23
C PHE A 75 26.34 4.28 -17.59
N GLU A 76 26.85 4.03 -18.80
CA GLU A 76 28.03 4.72 -19.32
C GLU A 76 27.77 6.23 -19.52
N ASN A 77 26.53 6.62 -19.84
CA ASN A 77 26.14 8.00 -20.11
C ASN A 77 25.43 8.69 -18.93
N ARG A 78 24.86 7.92 -18.00
CA ARG A 78 24.10 8.43 -16.84
C ARG A 78 24.43 7.68 -15.57
N LYS A 79 24.35 8.38 -14.44
CA LYS A 79 24.68 7.79 -13.14
C LYS A 79 23.52 7.10 -12.44
N ASN A 80 22.29 7.61 -12.61
CA ASN A 80 21.14 7.24 -11.78
C ASN A 80 19.88 6.94 -12.59
N LEU A 81 19.11 5.94 -12.15
CA LEU A 81 17.76 5.67 -12.62
C LEU A 81 16.78 6.71 -12.03
N THR A 82 15.83 7.16 -12.84
CA THR A 82 14.73 8.03 -12.46
C THR A 82 13.48 7.66 -13.25
N ILE A 83 12.31 8.04 -12.76
CA ILE A 83 11.06 7.86 -13.51
C ILE A 83 11.14 8.63 -14.85
N GLU A 84 11.79 9.80 -14.86
CA GLU A 84 11.98 10.61 -16.07
C GLU A 84 12.79 9.93 -17.17
N ASN A 85 13.81 9.16 -16.80
CA ASN A 85 14.69 8.49 -17.77
C ASN A 85 14.27 7.05 -18.07
N LEU A 86 13.17 6.58 -17.48
CA LEU A 86 12.65 5.23 -17.68
C LEU A 86 12.34 4.91 -19.16
N LYS A 87 12.05 5.94 -19.98
CA LYS A 87 11.91 5.77 -21.44
C LYS A 87 13.20 5.23 -22.07
N GLU A 88 14.32 5.89 -21.78
CA GLU A 88 15.65 5.52 -22.29
C GLU A 88 16.10 4.16 -21.75
N VAL A 89 15.77 3.88 -20.49
CA VAL A 89 15.99 2.57 -19.84
C VAL A 89 15.25 1.47 -20.60
N ILE A 90 13.95 1.64 -20.86
CA ILE A 90 13.12 0.65 -21.57
C ILE A 90 13.61 0.45 -23.00
N GLU A 91 13.95 1.53 -23.70
CA GLU A 91 14.48 1.48 -25.07
C GLU A 91 15.83 0.73 -25.13
N THR A 92 16.72 1.01 -24.18
CA THR A 92 18.01 0.31 -24.05
C THR A 92 17.80 -1.17 -23.73
N TRP A 93 16.95 -1.47 -22.75
CA TRP A 93 16.67 -2.83 -22.30
C TRP A 93 16.08 -3.69 -23.41
N LYS A 94 15.15 -3.14 -24.19
CA LYS A 94 14.52 -3.79 -25.35
C LYS A 94 15.54 -4.24 -26.40
N LEU A 95 16.63 -3.49 -26.57
CA LEU A 95 17.67 -3.76 -27.57
C LEU A 95 18.71 -4.77 -27.10
N SER A 96 18.69 -5.18 -25.83
CA SER A 96 19.65 -6.15 -25.31
C SER A 96 19.49 -7.50 -26.00
N GLN A 97 20.61 -8.02 -26.50
CA GLN A 97 20.72 -9.34 -27.14
C GLN A 97 21.00 -10.46 -26.12
N ASP A 98 21.29 -10.10 -24.86
CA ASP A 98 21.50 -11.09 -23.81
C ASP A 98 20.17 -11.75 -23.43
N LYS A 99 20.14 -13.09 -23.42
CA LYS A 99 18.92 -13.87 -23.19
C LYS A 99 18.29 -13.59 -21.82
N LYS A 100 19.11 -13.38 -20.79
CA LYS A 100 18.64 -13.10 -19.42
C LYS A 100 18.05 -11.70 -19.36
N CYS A 101 18.68 -10.71 -19.99
CA CYS A 101 18.13 -9.36 -20.12
C CYS A 101 16.82 -9.35 -20.91
N SER A 102 16.72 -10.06 -22.04
CA SER A 102 15.46 -10.15 -22.80
C SER A 102 14.35 -10.83 -22.00
N TYR A 103 14.67 -11.87 -21.21
CA TYR A 103 13.73 -12.50 -20.31
C TYR A 103 13.20 -11.50 -19.27
N PHE A 104 14.09 -10.75 -18.63
CA PHE A 104 13.70 -9.75 -17.63
C PHE A 104 12.89 -8.59 -18.23
N TYR A 105 13.24 -8.14 -19.43
CA TYR A 105 12.45 -7.16 -20.18
C TYR A 105 11.03 -7.69 -20.44
N LYS A 106 10.90 -8.97 -20.78
CA LYS A 106 9.60 -9.62 -20.94
C LYS A 106 8.81 -9.60 -19.63
N ILE A 107 9.40 -9.96 -18.49
CA ILE A 107 8.70 -9.87 -17.19
C ILE A 107 8.18 -8.45 -16.93
N PHE A 108 9.04 -7.45 -17.13
CA PHE A 108 8.70 -6.05 -16.94
C PHE A 108 7.53 -5.63 -17.83
N THR A 109 7.59 -5.96 -19.12
CA THR A 109 6.54 -5.61 -20.09
C THR A 109 5.28 -6.46 -19.97
N ASP A 110 5.35 -7.64 -19.35
CA ASP A 110 4.18 -8.43 -18.97
C ASP A 110 3.42 -7.72 -17.84
N ILE A 111 4.11 -7.22 -16.81
CA ILE A 111 3.46 -6.59 -15.64
C ILE A 111 3.08 -5.13 -15.92
N TYR A 112 3.98 -4.35 -16.51
CA TYR A 112 3.85 -2.91 -16.64
C TYR A 112 3.63 -2.44 -18.08
N GLU A 113 2.80 -1.42 -18.19
CA GLU A 113 2.71 -0.55 -19.35
C GLU A 113 3.11 0.87 -18.94
N ILE A 114 4.00 1.51 -19.70
CA ILE A 114 4.47 2.87 -19.41
C ILE A 114 4.27 3.77 -20.62
N LYS A 115 3.59 4.89 -20.40
CA LYS A 115 3.30 5.89 -21.43
C LYS A 115 3.98 7.22 -21.08
N PHE A 116 4.68 7.78 -22.07
CA PHE A 116 5.34 9.07 -21.97
C PHE A 116 4.60 10.09 -22.84
N LYS A 117 4.20 11.22 -22.24
CA LYS A 117 3.54 12.32 -22.94
C LYS A 117 4.27 13.63 -22.66
N GLN A 118 4.38 14.46 -23.68
CA GLN A 118 4.90 15.81 -23.61
C GLN A 118 3.78 16.78 -23.96
N ASN A 119 3.47 17.70 -23.06
CA ASN A 119 2.45 18.72 -23.24
C ASN A 119 3.07 20.11 -23.20
N TYR A 120 2.51 21.03 -23.98
CA TYR A 120 2.92 22.43 -24.03
C TYR A 120 1.80 23.31 -23.50
N LEU A 121 2.09 24.18 -22.53
CA LEU A 121 1.12 25.09 -21.95
C LEU A 121 1.18 26.48 -22.60
N ASN A 122 0.10 26.88 -23.27
CA ASN A 122 -0.07 28.26 -23.69
C ASN A 122 -0.58 29.12 -22.53
N MET A 123 0.08 30.25 -22.26
CA MET A 123 -0.27 31.16 -21.18
C MET A 123 -0.41 32.59 -21.70
N GLY A 124 -1.43 33.31 -21.23
CA GLY A 124 -1.54 34.75 -21.49
C GLY A 124 -0.44 35.55 -20.78
N LYS A 125 -0.09 36.73 -21.31
CA LYS A 125 1.01 37.58 -20.81
C LYS A 125 0.94 37.85 -19.30
N ASN A 126 -0.24 38.15 -18.77
CA ASN A 126 -0.43 38.42 -17.35
C ASN A 126 -0.14 37.19 -16.47
N LEU A 127 -0.52 36.00 -16.95
CA LEU A 127 -0.26 34.76 -16.24
C LEU A 127 1.23 34.40 -16.27
N ILE A 128 1.92 34.62 -17.39
CA ILE A 128 3.38 34.44 -17.50
C ILE A 128 4.09 35.26 -16.42
N PHE A 129 3.77 36.55 -16.29
CA PHE A 129 4.37 37.41 -15.27
C PHE A 129 4.13 36.89 -13.85
N LYS A 130 2.89 36.47 -13.56
CA LYS A 130 2.52 35.90 -12.25
C LYS A 130 3.26 34.60 -11.95
N VAL A 131 3.32 33.67 -12.91
CA VAL A 131 4.00 32.37 -12.73
C VAL A 131 5.51 32.56 -12.58
N LYS A 132 6.16 33.41 -13.38
CA LYS A 132 7.57 33.73 -13.19
C LYS A 132 7.85 34.26 -11.79
N LYS A 133 7.02 35.19 -11.30
CA LYS A 133 7.13 35.69 -9.92
C LYS A 133 6.95 34.57 -8.88
N MET A 134 5.97 33.68 -9.06
CA MET A 134 5.74 32.54 -8.15
C MET A 134 6.93 31.56 -8.10
N LEU A 135 7.69 31.46 -9.18
CA LEU A 135 8.87 30.60 -9.31
C LEU A 135 10.18 31.35 -9.01
N ASN A 136 10.11 32.51 -8.35
CA ASN A 136 11.27 33.36 -8.06
C ASN A 136 12.10 33.73 -9.30
N ASN A 137 11.45 33.88 -10.45
CA ASN A 137 12.05 34.11 -11.76
C ASN A 137 13.09 33.05 -12.20
N ASP A 138 12.96 31.82 -11.71
CA ASP A 138 13.75 30.69 -12.19
C ASP A 138 13.29 30.29 -13.60
N GLU A 139 14.10 30.62 -14.61
CA GLU A 139 13.81 30.33 -16.02
C GLU A 139 13.80 28.81 -16.31
N ASN A 140 14.56 28.00 -15.58
CA ASN A 140 14.56 26.55 -15.75
C ASN A 140 13.24 25.94 -15.24
N LEU A 141 12.77 26.38 -14.07
CA LEU A 141 11.45 25.98 -13.56
C LEU A 141 10.33 26.48 -14.47
N PHE A 142 10.45 27.72 -14.97
CA PHE A 142 9.46 28.28 -15.89
C PHE A 142 9.39 27.47 -17.20
N LYS A 143 10.53 27.03 -17.75
CA LYS A 143 10.56 26.12 -18.90
C LYS A 143 9.84 24.80 -18.60
N LEU A 144 10.02 24.21 -17.41
CA LEU A 144 9.30 23.00 -17.01
C LEU A 144 7.78 23.22 -16.86
N VAL A 145 7.34 24.44 -16.52
CA VAL A 145 5.90 24.77 -16.56
C VAL A 145 5.38 24.75 -17.99
N TYR A 146 6.13 25.32 -18.93
CA TYR A 146 5.75 25.36 -20.34
C TYR A 146 5.79 23.96 -20.98
N GLU A 147 6.85 23.19 -20.73
CA GLU A 147 7.13 21.88 -21.33
C GLU A 147 6.89 20.75 -20.32
N GLN A 148 5.62 20.42 -20.05
CA GLN A 148 5.30 19.41 -19.05
C GLN A 148 5.46 17.99 -19.58
N LYS A 149 6.24 17.20 -18.84
CA LYS A 149 6.34 15.75 -19.02
C LYS A 149 5.32 15.05 -18.12
N LEU A 150 4.58 14.11 -18.69
CA LEU A 150 3.70 13.21 -17.96
C LEU A 150 4.13 11.77 -18.24
N ILE A 151 4.35 11.02 -17.17
CA ILE A 151 4.80 9.63 -17.24
C ILE A 151 3.76 8.81 -16.50
N ASN A 152 3.06 7.97 -17.25
CA ASN A 152 2.00 7.13 -16.73
C ASN A 152 2.53 5.70 -16.61
N VAL A 153 2.38 5.11 -15.43
CA VAL A 153 2.78 3.74 -15.13
C VAL A 153 1.54 2.97 -14.74
N PHE A 154 1.27 1.88 -15.44
CA PHE A 154 0.08 1.05 -15.24
C PHE A 154 0.49 -0.41 -15.01
N ASN A 155 0.06 -0.98 -13.89
CA ASN A 155 0.18 -2.42 -13.63
C ASN A 155 -1.02 -3.15 -14.26
N LYS A 156 -0.76 -3.92 -15.31
CA LYS A 156 -1.79 -4.60 -16.11
C LYS A 156 -2.55 -5.67 -15.34
N PHE A 157 -1.95 -6.21 -14.28
CA PHE A 157 -2.54 -7.31 -13.52
C PHE A 157 -3.33 -6.83 -12.31
N THR A 158 -2.85 -5.80 -11.60
CA THR A 158 -3.54 -5.25 -10.40
C THR A 158 -4.42 -4.05 -10.69
N ASN A 159 -4.35 -3.50 -11.92
CA ASN A 159 -4.98 -2.24 -12.33
C ASN A 159 -4.56 -1.02 -11.50
N GLU A 160 -3.42 -1.09 -10.80
CA GLU A 160 -2.85 0.06 -10.12
C GLU A 160 -2.18 0.98 -11.15
N GLU A 161 -2.52 2.27 -11.10
CA GLU A 161 -2.03 3.28 -12.04
C GLU A 161 -1.49 4.50 -11.29
N ASN A 162 -0.35 5.03 -11.73
CA ASN A 162 0.20 6.29 -11.23
C ASN A 162 0.61 7.22 -12.38
N VAL A 163 0.49 8.53 -12.18
CA VAL A 163 0.98 9.55 -13.12
C VAL A 163 1.98 10.46 -12.43
N PHE A 164 3.22 10.40 -12.91
CA PHE A 164 4.30 11.25 -12.47
C PHE A 164 4.40 12.50 -13.35
N ASN A 165 4.60 13.64 -12.68
CA ASN A 165 4.94 14.90 -13.32
C ASN A 165 6.13 15.51 -12.56
N PRO A 166 7.33 15.60 -13.16
CA PRO A 166 8.54 16.09 -12.49
C PRO A 166 8.45 17.52 -11.94
N LEU A 167 7.48 18.31 -12.39
CA LEU A 167 7.20 19.65 -11.87
C LEU A 167 6.43 19.61 -10.54
N ARG A 168 5.68 18.52 -10.25
CA ARG A 168 4.77 18.48 -9.10
C ARG A 168 5.45 18.67 -7.73
N PRO A 169 6.60 18.04 -7.44
CA PRO A 169 7.35 18.28 -6.20
C PRO A 169 7.82 19.72 -6.03
N LYS A 170 7.97 20.45 -7.15
CA LYS A 170 8.56 21.79 -7.20
C LYS A 170 7.49 22.90 -7.09
N ARG A 171 6.22 22.52 -6.89
CA ARG A 171 5.14 23.49 -6.72
C ARG A 171 5.36 24.29 -5.44
N PRO A 172 5.12 25.62 -5.44
CA PRO A 172 5.07 26.39 -4.22
C PRO A 172 3.93 25.85 -3.33
N ILE A 173 4.27 25.38 -2.13
CA ILE A 173 3.31 24.91 -1.13
C ILE A 173 3.35 25.87 0.06
N SER A 174 2.17 26.30 0.51
CA SER A 174 2.03 27.04 1.77
C SER A 174 2.43 26.13 2.91
N LYS A 175 3.42 26.55 3.71
CA LYS A 175 3.78 25.84 4.93
C LYS A 175 2.65 26.00 5.96
N PRO A 176 2.33 24.96 6.73
CA PRO A 176 1.41 25.10 7.85
C PRO A 176 1.97 26.05 8.91
N ASP A 177 1.07 26.66 9.68
CA ASP A 177 1.43 27.63 10.72
C ASP A 177 2.10 26.97 11.95
N ILE A 178 1.79 25.70 12.19
CA ILE A 178 2.29 24.91 13.32
C ILE A 178 3.14 23.76 12.78
N PRO A 179 4.37 23.55 13.26
CA PRO A 179 5.17 22.38 12.91
C PRO A 179 4.46 21.06 13.25
N ALA A 180 4.62 20.05 12.40
CA ALA A 180 3.96 18.75 12.54
C ALA A 180 4.18 18.11 13.93
N ALA A 181 5.42 18.14 14.44
CA ALA A 181 5.76 17.62 15.77
C ALA A 181 4.98 18.29 16.91
N LYS A 182 4.87 19.62 16.89
CA LYS A 182 4.11 20.37 17.91
C LYS A 182 2.62 20.10 17.82
N PHE A 183 2.10 19.95 16.60
CA PHE A 183 0.70 19.59 16.39
C PHE A 183 0.43 18.17 16.92
N TYR A 184 1.36 17.25 16.71
CA TYR A 184 1.30 15.89 17.24
C TYR A 184 1.25 15.88 18.77
N GLU A 185 2.23 16.50 19.44
CA GLU A 185 2.29 16.59 20.91
C GLU A 185 0.98 17.15 21.50
N LYS A 186 0.51 18.27 20.94
CA LYS A 186 -0.76 18.88 21.34
C LYS A 186 -1.95 17.91 21.19
N THR A 187 -2.02 17.18 20.08
CA THR A 187 -3.09 16.21 19.81
C THR A 187 -3.09 15.07 20.85
N ILE A 188 -1.91 14.60 21.24
CA ILE A 188 -1.77 13.56 22.27
C ILE A 188 -2.23 14.09 23.63
N ASP A 189 -1.76 15.27 24.03
CA ASP A 189 -2.11 15.88 25.33
C ASP A 189 -3.61 16.16 25.47
N GLU A 190 -4.23 16.71 24.42
CA GLU A 190 -5.65 17.08 24.43
C GLU A 190 -6.59 15.87 24.46
N THR A 191 -6.16 14.71 23.94
CA THR A 191 -7.01 13.53 23.81
C THR A 191 -6.81 12.48 24.90
N LYS A 192 -5.72 12.53 25.64
CA LYS A 192 -5.36 11.51 26.64
C LYS A 192 -6.32 11.46 27.83
N SER A 193 -6.75 12.61 28.35
CA SER A 193 -7.52 12.70 29.61
C SER A 193 -8.92 12.10 29.52
N ASN A 194 -9.51 12.08 28.33
CA ASN A 194 -10.88 11.61 28.08
C ASN A 194 -10.92 10.38 27.17
N CYS A 195 -9.83 9.61 27.09
CA CYS A 195 -9.77 8.46 26.21
C CYS A 195 -10.30 7.20 26.88
N ASP A 196 -11.38 6.65 26.34
CA ASP A 196 -11.96 5.39 26.82
C ASP A 196 -10.98 4.21 26.70
N PHE A 197 -10.14 4.18 25.67
CA PHE A 197 -9.15 3.12 25.45
C PHE A 197 -7.98 3.14 26.45
N CYS A 198 -7.83 4.19 27.25
CA CYS A 198 -6.90 4.18 28.39
C CYS A 198 -7.40 3.30 29.54
N SER A 199 -8.68 2.97 29.58
CA SER A 199 -9.28 2.10 30.60
C SER A 199 -9.90 0.87 29.95
N GLU A 200 -9.36 -0.30 30.25
CA GLU A 200 -9.88 -1.56 29.73
C GLU A 200 -11.36 -1.79 30.11
N ASP A 201 -11.80 -1.28 31.26
CA ASP A 201 -13.19 -1.37 31.74
C ASP A 201 -14.20 -0.60 30.87
N LEU A 202 -13.70 0.38 30.08
CA LEU A 202 -14.52 1.16 29.15
C LEU A 202 -14.52 0.60 27.73
N THR A 203 -13.98 -0.61 27.55
CA THR A 203 -13.89 -1.27 26.23
C THR A 203 -14.73 -2.54 26.21
N ALA A 204 -15.33 -2.87 25.07
CA ALA A 204 -16.12 -4.09 24.91
C ALA A 204 -15.24 -5.33 24.79
N TYR A 205 -15.80 -6.52 25.01
CA TYR A 205 -15.13 -7.79 24.75
C TYR A 205 -16.08 -8.74 24.02
N SER A 206 -15.53 -9.57 23.14
CA SER A 206 -16.31 -10.54 22.38
C SER A 206 -16.52 -11.84 23.16
N ASN A 207 -17.33 -12.76 22.62
CA ASN A 207 -17.57 -14.08 23.20
C ASN A 207 -16.29 -14.94 23.31
N ALA A 208 -15.16 -14.52 22.72
CA ALA A 208 -13.90 -15.26 22.69
C ALA A 208 -13.03 -15.12 23.95
N ASP A 209 -13.54 -14.48 25.00
CA ASP A 209 -12.79 -13.88 26.11
C ASP A 209 -11.76 -12.85 25.62
N ARG A 210 -11.49 -11.86 26.46
CA ARG A 210 -10.49 -10.85 26.13
C ARG A 210 -9.09 -11.47 26.15
N ILE A 211 -8.34 -11.32 25.06
CA ILE A 211 -6.93 -11.71 25.03
C ILE A 211 -6.11 -10.59 25.68
N ARG A 212 -5.25 -10.93 26.62
CA ARG A 212 -4.44 -9.96 27.38
C ARG A 212 -2.99 -10.40 27.41
N THR A 213 -2.12 -9.41 27.35
CA THR A 213 -0.70 -9.54 27.65
C THR A 213 -0.32 -8.47 28.68
N GLN A 214 0.97 -8.40 29.00
CA GLN A 214 1.51 -7.34 29.84
C GLN A 214 1.28 -5.96 29.21
N PHE A 215 1.46 -5.83 27.89
CA PHE A 215 1.51 -4.52 27.22
C PHE A 215 0.25 -4.19 26.40
N SER A 216 -0.56 -5.18 26.05
CA SER A 216 -1.71 -5.00 25.14
C SER A 216 -2.91 -5.85 25.54
N TYR A 217 -4.06 -5.53 24.97
CA TYR A 217 -5.30 -6.28 25.16
C TYR A 217 -6.21 -6.18 23.94
N SER A 218 -7.08 -7.18 23.74
CA SER A 218 -8.12 -7.14 22.70
C SER A 218 -9.37 -6.42 23.19
N SER A 219 -10.17 -5.88 22.28
CA SER A 219 -11.49 -5.33 22.55
C SER A 219 -12.43 -5.65 21.39
N ALA A 220 -13.67 -6.01 21.67
CA ALA A 220 -14.66 -6.10 20.61
C ALA A 220 -14.86 -4.71 19.99
N ASN A 221 -15.01 -4.65 18.66
CA ASN A 221 -15.45 -3.43 18.01
C ASN A 221 -16.94 -3.22 18.28
N LEU A 222 -17.32 -2.04 18.78
CA LEU A 222 -18.73 -1.69 19.03
C LEU A 222 -19.54 -1.53 17.74
N PHE A 223 -18.86 -1.22 16.62
CA PHE A 223 -19.46 -0.99 15.31
C PHE A 223 -18.70 -1.79 14.24
N PRO A 224 -18.78 -3.13 14.29
CA PRO A 224 -18.01 -3.99 13.39
C PRO A 224 -18.52 -3.89 11.95
N PHE A 225 -17.62 -3.85 10.97
CA PHE A 225 -17.97 -3.96 9.55
C PHE A 225 -18.05 -5.40 9.02
N ASP A 226 -17.59 -6.38 9.79
CA ASP A 226 -17.67 -7.82 9.47
C ASP A 226 -17.92 -8.61 10.76
N GLU A 227 -18.42 -9.84 10.66
CA GLU A 227 -18.79 -10.71 11.79
C GLU A 227 -17.61 -10.94 12.74
N ASN A 228 -16.41 -11.15 12.18
CA ASN A 228 -15.19 -11.36 12.94
C ASN A 228 -14.33 -10.10 12.86
N HIS A 229 -14.56 -9.17 13.77
CA HIS A 229 -13.85 -7.90 13.84
C HIS A 229 -13.53 -7.50 15.29
N GLU A 230 -12.25 -7.58 15.64
CA GLU A 230 -11.72 -7.25 16.96
C GLU A 230 -10.71 -6.09 16.85
N LEU A 231 -10.58 -5.33 17.94
CA LEU A 231 -9.57 -4.31 18.12
C LEU A 231 -8.44 -4.84 19.02
N PHE A 232 -7.22 -4.35 18.83
CA PHE A 232 -6.06 -4.68 19.65
C PHE A 232 -5.36 -3.38 20.02
N LEU A 233 -5.18 -3.16 21.32
CA LEU A 233 -4.76 -1.88 21.87
C LEU A 233 -3.54 -2.08 22.78
N PRO A 234 -2.51 -1.23 22.70
CA PRO A 234 -1.50 -1.15 23.72
C PRO A 234 -2.08 -0.48 24.98
N ARG A 235 -1.44 -0.62 26.13
CA ARG A 235 -1.86 0.09 27.36
C ARG A 235 -1.48 1.58 27.35
N LYS A 236 -0.60 2.01 26.45
CA LYS A 236 -0.12 3.39 26.34
C LYS A 236 -0.88 4.17 25.27
N HIS A 237 -1.30 5.38 25.61
CA HIS A 237 -2.05 6.29 24.73
C HIS A 237 -1.24 6.87 23.55
N ASP A 238 0.08 6.83 23.64
CA ASP A 238 0.98 7.43 22.66
C ASP A 238 1.79 6.34 21.94
N LEU A 239 1.59 6.22 20.62
CA LEU A 239 2.32 5.28 19.77
C LEU A 239 3.84 5.52 19.79
N LEU A 240 4.27 6.78 19.80
CA LEU A 240 5.69 7.14 19.80
C LEU A 240 6.37 6.79 21.13
N SER A 241 5.59 6.64 22.20
CA SER A 241 6.05 6.20 23.53
C SER A 241 6.20 4.68 23.69
N LEU A 242 5.75 3.89 22.71
CA LEU A 242 5.99 2.45 22.69
C LEU A 242 7.46 2.16 22.42
N ASN A 243 8.07 1.34 23.27
CA ASN A 243 9.33 0.70 22.94
C ASN A 243 9.08 -0.50 21.99
N PHE A 244 10.15 -1.13 21.52
CA PHE A 244 10.02 -2.24 20.58
C PHE A 244 9.25 -3.44 21.15
N GLU A 245 9.47 -3.81 22.41
CA GLU A 245 8.77 -4.95 23.02
C GLU A 245 7.26 -4.70 23.13
N GLU A 246 6.86 -3.48 23.49
CA GLU A 246 5.45 -3.07 23.53
C GLU A 246 4.83 -3.04 22.12
N PHE A 247 5.57 -2.54 21.13
CA PHE A 247 5.14 -2.54 19.72
C PHE A 247 5.00 -3.96 19.16
N LYS A 248 5.95 -4.84 19.48
CA LYS A 248 5.95 -6.25 19.10
C LYS A 248 4.80 -7.01 19.73
N ASP A 249 4.55 -6.77 21.00
CA ASP A 249 3.41 -7.35 21.72
C ASP A 249 2.08 -6.96 21.06
N LEU A 250 1.88 -5.66 20.77
CA LEU A 250 0.70 -5.16 20.07
C LEU A 250 0.49 -5.84 18.71
N LEU A 251 1.54 -5.92 17.89
CA LEU A 251 1.47 -6.52 16.54
C LEU A 251 1.41 -8.04 16.52
N SER A 252 1.73 -8.71 17.63
CA SER A 252 1.65 -10.17 17.76
C SER A 252 0.29 -10.65 18.26
N LEU A 253 -0.44 -9.79 18.96
CA LEU A 253 -1.72 -10.13 19.59
C LEU A 253 -2.82 -10.59 18.60
N PRO A 254 -3.02 -9.94 17.43
CA PRO A 254 -4.04 -10.37 16.47
C PRO A 254 -3.84 -11.80 16.00
N ASN A 255 -2.58 -12.24 15.84
CA ASN A 255 -2.27 -13.58 15.37
C ASN A 255 -2.72 -14.68 16.35
N GLN A 256 -2.72 -14.38 17.66
CA GLN A 256 -3.27 -15.29 18.66
C GLN A 256 -4.80 -15.39 18.54
N TRP A 257 -5.46 -14.27 18.25
CA TRP A 257 -6.90 -14.23 18.04
C TRP A 257 -7.32 -14.98 16.78
N PHE A 258 -6.64 -14.76 15.65
CA PHE A 258 -6.89 -15.49 14.40
C PHE A 258 -6.75 -17.00 14.59
N LYS A 259 -5.69 -17.47 15.25
CA LYS A 259 -5.48 -18.90 15.55
C LYS A 259 -6.60 -19.48 16.40
N LYS A 260 -7.05 -18.76 17.44
CA LYS A 260 -8.17 -19.20 18.28
C LYS A 260 -9.48 -19.30 17.50
N LEU A 261 -9.76 -18.36 16.61
CA LEU A 261 -10.96 -18.40 15.77
C LEU A 261 -10.90 -19.55 14.76
N TYR A 262 -9.78 -19.70 14.06
CA TYR A 262 -9.58 -20.78 13.09
C TYR A 262 -9.69 -22.18 13.73
N GLN A 263 -9.17 -22.36 14.96
CA GLN A 263 -9.32 -23.61 15.72
C GLN A 263 -10.78 -23.94 16.05
N LYS A 264 -11.64 -22.93 16.22
CA LYS A 264 -13.08 -23.11 16.48
C LYS A 264 -13.88 -23.31 15.19
N ASP A 265 -13.51 -22.59 14.15
CA ASP A 265 -14.14 -22.64 12.82
C ASP A 265 -13.06 -22.59 11.74
N PRO A 266 -12.64 -23.75 11.20
CA PRO A 266 -11.64 -23.83 10.12
C PRO A 266 -12.08 -23.20 8.80
N SER A 267 -13.31 -22.72 8.66
CA SER A 267 -13.71 -21.94 7.48
C SER A 267 -13.13 -20.51 7.51
N LEU A 268 -12.80 -19.96 8.70
CA LEU A 268 -12.22 -18.63 8.87
C LEU A 268 -10.75 -18.59 8.45
N ASN A 269 -10.52 -18.32 7.16
CA ASN A 269 -9.21 -18.53 6.55
C ASN A 269 -8.49 -17.28 6.09
N TYR A 270 -9.13 -16.11 6.00
CA TYR A 270 -8.51 -14.93 5.36
C TYR A 270 -8.28 -13.80 6.37
N PRO A 271 -7.21 -13.87 7.19
CA PRO A 271 -6.93 -12.85 8.19
C PRO A 271 -6.31 -11.61 7.58
N VAL A 272 -6.71 -10.46 8.13
CA VAL A 272 -6.22 -9.15 7.76
C VAL A 272 -6.06 -8.29 9.02
N ILE A 273 -4.96 -7.55 9.06
CA ILE A 273 -4.79 -6.43 9.99
C ILE A 273 -4.98 -5.13 9.20
N LEU A 274 -5.69 -4.18 9.81
CA LEU A 274 -5.85 -2.80 9.35
C LEU A 274 -5.44 -1.87 10.49
N TRP A 275 -4.68 -0.84 10.17
CA TRP A 275 -4.24 0.14 11.17
C TRP A 275 -4.13 1.53 10.56
N ASP A 276 -5.07 2.40 10.95
CA ASP A 276 -4.96 3.83 10.71
C ASP A 276 -4.44 4.53 11.96
N PHE A 277 -3.59 5.54 11.78
CA PHE A 277 -3.06 6.32 12.88
C PHE A 277 -3.35 7.81 12.69
N LEU A 278 -3.93 8.41 13.74
CA LEU A 278 -4.40 9.79 13.82
C LEU A 278 -5.58 10.09 12.86
N PHE A 279 -6.29 11.19 13.11
CA PHE A 279 -7.48 11.55 12.33
C PHE A 279 -7.21 11.65 10.83
N LYS A 280 -6.06 12.19 10.44
CA LYS A 280 -5.66 12.28 9.03
C LYS A 280 -5.37 10.91 8.40
N GLY A 281 -4.98 9.93 9.22
CA GLY A 281 -4.88 8.52 8.83
C GLY A 281 -6.23 7.86 8.61
N GLY A 282 -7.31 8.41 9.18
CA GLY A 282 -8.65 7.80 9.17
C GLY A 282 -9.04 7.19 10.53
N ALA A 283 -8.15 7.24 11.53
CA ALA A 283 -8.47 6.74 12.87
C ALA A 283 -9.55 7.61 13.52
N SER A 284 -10.58 6.98 14.10
CA SER A 284 -11.62 7.70 14.86
C SER A 284 -11.20 8.02 16.30
N GLN A 285 -10.16 7.36 16.80
CA GLN A 285 -9.60 7.55 18.14
C GLN A 285 -8.09 7.75 18.03
N ILE A 286 -7.52 8.61 18.88
CA ILE A 286 -6.07 8.89 18.88
C ILE A 286 -5.27 7.76 19.51
N HIS A 287 -5.82 7.11 20.53
CA HIS A 287 -5.18 5.97 21.17
C HIS A 287 -4.88 4.88 20.12
N PRO A 288 -3.65 4.37 20.02
CA PRO A 288 -3.28 3.46 18.95
C PRO A 288 -4.10 2.17 19.04
N HIS A 289 -4.73 1.75 17.95
CA HIS A 289 -5.48 0.51 17.94
C HIS A 289 -5.41 -0.12 16.56
N ILE A 290 -5.23 -1.43 16.56
CA ILE A 290 -5.21 -2.25 15.36
C ILE A 290 -6.56 -2.93 15.22
N HIS A 291 -7.09 -2.97 14.01
CA HIS A 291 -8.25 -3.77 13.67
C HIS A 291 -7.78 -5.11 13.12
N GLY A 292 -8.22 -6.22 13.70
CA GLY A 292 -8.05 -7.55 13.14
C GLY A 292 -9.37 -8.11 12.66
N THR A 293 -9.38 -8.61 11.44
CA THR A 293 -10.54 -9.29 10.85
C THR A 293 -10.13 -10.60 10.21
N ILE A 294 -11.06 -11.56 10.14
CA ILE A 294 -10.84 -12.84 9.46
C ILE A 294 -12.11 -13.27 8.73
N ASN A 295 -12.02 -13.43 7.42
CA ASN A 295 -13.16 -13.79 6.58
C ASN A 295 -13.16 -15.28 6.23
N GLN A 296 -14.33 -15.85 5.94
CA GLN A 296 -14.49 -17.25 5.54
C GLN A 296 -14.26 -17.49 4.04
N LYS A 297 -14.52 -16.50 3.18
CA LYS A 297 -14.66 -16.72 1.73
C LYS A 297 -13.52 -16.16 0.91
N ARG A 298 -13.00 -14.99 1.26
CA ARG A 298 -11.97 -14.27 0.49
C ARG A 298 -11.41 -13.08 1.26
N TYR A 299 -10.32 -12.50 0.74
CA TYR A 299 -9.85 -11.18 1.18
C TYR A 299 -10.82 -10.05 0.78
N TYR A 300 -10.65 -8.89 1.40
CA TYR A 300 -11.51 -7.73 1.18
C TYR A 300 -11.10 -6.90 -0.05
N GLY A 301 -12.13 -6.43 -0.77
CA GLY A 301 -12.06 -5.30 -1.70
C GLY A 301 -10.83 -5.27 -2.60
N THR A 302 -10.05 -4.18 -2.49
CA THR A 302 -8.88 -3.90 -3.33
C THR A 302 -7.85 -5.03 -3.33
N PHE A 303 -7.65 -5.72 -2.21
CA PHE A 303 -6.64 -6.77 -2.15
C PHE A 303 -7.09 -8.05 -2.86
N GLU A 304 -8.39 -8.35 -2.83
CA GLU A 304 -8.96 -9.41 -3.66
C GLU A 304 -8.75 -9.13 -5.16
N THR A 305 -8.78 -7.86 -5.58
CA THR A 305 -8.41 -7.49 -6.97
C THR A 305 -6.94 -7.80 -7.26
N ILE A 306 -6.03 -7.54 -6.33
CA ILE A 306 -4.60 -7.90 -6.47
C ILE A 306 -4.42 -9.41 -6.55
N ARG A 307 -5.09 -10.17 -5.67
CA ARG A 307 -5.10 -11.63 -5.68
C ARG A 307 -5.61 -12.19 -7.02
N ASN A 308 -6.77 -11.72 -7.50
CA ASN A 308 -7.30 -12.11 -8.81
C ASN A 308 -6.33 -11.76 -9.96
N GLY A 309 -5.67 -10.61 -9.87
CA GLY A 309 -4.61 -10.20 -10.80
C GLY A 309 -3.44 -11.17 -10.82
N ALA A 310 -2.97 -11.58 -9.65
CA ALA A 310 -1.92 -12.60 -9.51
C ALA A 310 -2.35 -13.96 -10.08
N GLU A 311 -3.63 -14.32 -9.95
CA GLU A 311 -4.17 -15.55 -10.56
C GLU A 311 -4.09 -15.51 -12.07
N ARG A 312 -4.59 -14.42 -12.64
CA ARG A 312 -4.59 -14.19 -14.07
C ARG A 312 -3.16 -14.20 -14.60
N TYR A 313 -2.22 -13.57 -13.90
CA TYR A 313 -0.80 -13.60 -14.23
C TYR A 313 -0.24 -15.01 -14.32
N PHE A 314 -0.54 -15.85 -13.32
CA PHE A 314 -0.09 -17.23 -13.33
C PHE A 314 -0.71 -18.02 -14.48
N ARG A 315 -2.01 -17.89 -14.74
CA ARG A 315 -2.68 -18.58 -15.86
C ARG A 315 -2.11 -18.19 -17.22
N GLU A 316 -1.73 -16.92 -17.39
CA GLU A 316 -1.19 -16.40 -18.66
C GLU A 316 0.30 -16.70 -18.86
N THR A 317 1.07 -16.83 -17.78
CA THR A 317 2.54 -16.87 -17.87
C THR A 317 3.20 -18.07 -17.20
N ASN A 318 2.45 -18.85 -16.43
CA ASN A 318 2.90 -19.95 -15.58
C ASN A 318 3.98 -19.54 -14.55
N ARG A 319 3.97 -18.28 -14.11
CA ARG A 319 4.92 -17.72 -13.11
C ARG A 319 4.17 -17.13 -11.93
N ASN A 320 4.80 -17.09 -10.76
CA ASN A 320 4.23 -16.44 -9.58
C ASN A 320 4.35 -14.90 -9.73
N TYR A 321 3.21 -14.21 -9.60
CA TYR A 321 3.15 -12.75 -9.72
C TYR A 321 4.01 -12.03 -8.69
N PHE A 322 3.97 -12.42 -7.42
CA PHE A 322 4.72 -11.75 -6.35
C PHE A 322 6.23 -11.96 -6.48
N ASN A 323 6.65 -13.11 -6.99
CA ASN A 323 8.04 -13.37 -7.35
C ASN A 323 8.51 -12.44 -8.46
N ASP A 324 7.78 -12.38 -9.56
CA ASP A 324 8.16 -11.56 -10.70
C ASP A 324 8.02 -10.06 -10.38
N PHE A 325 7.03 -9.68 -9.56
CA PHE A 325 6.92 -8.32 -9.00
C PHE A 325 8.13 -7.96 -8.14
N THR A 326 8.61 -8.87 -7.29
CA THR A 326 9.83 -8.66 -6.51
C THR A 326 11.04 -8.51 -7.44
N LEU A 327 11.17 -9.41 -8.41
CA LEU A 327 12.30 -9.51 -9.32
C LEU A 327 12.49 -8.26 -10.18
N ILE A 328 11.40 -7.73 -10.77
CA ILE A 328 11.49 -6.51 -11.60
C ILE A 328 11.87 -5.26 -10.79
N HIS A 329 11.37 -5.15 -9.55
CA HIS A 329 11.75 -4.02 -8.70
C HIS A 329 13.19 -4.17 -8.24
N ASP A 330 13.66 -5.39 -7.95
CA ASP A 330 15.06 -5.64 -7.60
C ASP A 330 16.02 -5.24 -8.71
N MET A 331 15.73 -5.62 -9.96
CA MET A 331 16.52 -5.23 -11.13
C MET A 331 16.62 -3.73 -11.32
N LEU A 332 15.53 -3.02 -11.03
CA LEU A 332 15.47 -1.57 -11.09
C LEU A 332 16.08 -0.91 -9.84
N ASN A 333 16.67 -1.68 -8.92
CA ASN A 333 17.21 -1.20 -7.65
C ASN A 333 16.16 -0.46 -6.80
N LEU A 334 14.90 -0.90 -6.89
CA LEU A 334 13.74 -0.40 -6.15
C LEU A 334 13.39 -1.27 -4.94
N THR A 335 14.31 -2.14 -4.52
CA THR A 335 14.16 -3.00 -3.34
C THR A 335 15.36 -2.87 -2.40
N PHE A 336 15.19 -3.40 -1.20
CA PHE A 336 16.28 -3.95 -0.39
C PHE A 336 15.73 -5.09 0.46
N VAL A 337 16.64 -5.90 1.00
CA VAL A 337 16.32 -7.10 1.76
C VAL A 337 16.75 -6.92 3.20
N TYR A 338 15.93 -7.38 4.13
CA TYR A 338 16.25 -7.45 5.54
C TYR A 338 15.75 -8.76 6.11
N LYS A 339 16.67 -9.59 6.61
CA LYS A 339 16.38 -10.98 7.03
C LYS A 339 15.49 -11.65 5.97
N ASN A 340 14.42 -12.39 6.31
CA ASN A 340 13.61 -13.09 5.32
C ASN A 340 12.56 -12.24 4.58
N SER A 341 12.66 -10.91 4.66
CA SER A 341 11.67 -9.98 4.12
C SER A 341 12.26 -9.07 3.03
N VAL A 342 11.46 -8.73 2.02
CA VAL A 342 11.82 -7.80 0.94
C VAL A 342 11.01 -6.53 1.07
N VAL A 343 11.70 -5.39 1.16
CA VAL A 343 11.09 -4.06 1.11
C VAL A 343 11.10 -3.58 -0.33
N ILE A 344 9.94 -3.18 -0.84
CA ILE A 344 9.71 -2.78 -2.24
C ILE A 344 9.16 -1.35 -2.27
N PHE A 345 9.77 -0.52 -3.11
CA PHE A 345 9.28 0.81 -3.48
C PHE A 345 8.59 0.70 -4.84
N PRO A 346 7.25 0.57 -4.88
CA PRO A 346 6.54 0.18 -6.09
C PRO A 346 6.61 1.28 -7.16
N LEU A 347 6.66 0.89 -8.45
CA LEU A 347 6.54 1.84 -9.56
C LEU A 347 5.14 2.49 -9.67
N THR A 348 4.14 1.91 -9.00
CA THR A 348 2.77 2.43 -8.89
C THR A 348 2.42 2.70 -7.42
N PRO A 349 3.12 3.65 -6.76
CA PRO A 349 2.87 3.98 -5.35
C PRO A 349 1.49 4.62 -5.19
N LYS A 350 0.82 4.43 -4.05
CA LYS A 350 -0.45 5.10 -3.77
C LYS A 350 -0.23 6.55 -3.32
N LYS A 351 0.85 6.79 -2.56
CA LYS A 351 1.29 8.10 -2.08
C LYS A 351 2.81 8.20 -2.04
N ASP A 352 3.30 9.40 -1.75
CA ASP A 352 4.71 9.64 -1.47
C ASP A 352 5.18 8.77 -0.29
N TYR A 353 6.36 8.15 -0.42
CA TYR A 353 6.93 7.24 0.58
C TYR A 353 6.10 5.97 0.87
N ASP A 354 5.24 5.52 -0.05
CA ASP A 354 4.58 4.21 -0.01
C ASP A 354 5.61 3.08 0.03
N VAL A 355 5.43 2.16 0.97
CA VAL A 355 6.30 0.99 1.15
C VAL A 355 5.44 -0.28 1.15
N THR A 356 5.90 -1.29 0.41
CA THR A 356 5.35 -2.65 0.47
C THR A 356 6.42 -3.60 0.99
N ILE A 357 6.08 -4.46 1.96
CA ILE A 357 6.93 -5.55 2.44
C ILE A 357 6.29 -6.86 2.00
N LEU A 358 7.10 -7.72 1.37
CA LEU A 358 6.74 -9.10 1.07
C LEU A 358 7.60 -10.05 1.90
N SER A 359 6.98 -11.05 2.49
CA SER A 359 7.67 -12.13 3.20
C SER A 359 6.91 -13.45 3.07
N GLU A 360 7.63 -14.55 3.21
CA GLU A 360 7.02 -15.89 3.25
C GLU A 360 6.17 -16.07 4.50
N ASN A 361 6.62 -15.53 5.65
CA ASN A 361 6.01 -15.76 6.96
C ASN A 361 5.95 -14.47 7.78
N TYR A 362 4.93 -14.37 8.64
CA TYR A 362 4.82 -13.25 9.57
C TYR A 362 5.57 -13.57 10.87
N GLY A 363 6.47 -12.68 11.27
CA GLY A 363 7.31 -12.87 12.45
C GLY A 363 8.04 -11.60 12.88
N GLU A 364 8.94 -11.77 13.84
CA GLU A 364 9.67 -10.65 14.48
C GLU A 364 10.42 -9.78 13.48
N GLU A 365 11.00 -10.36 12.42
CA GLU A 365 11.70 -9.60 11.37
C GLU A 365 10.84 -8.55 10.65
N ILE A 366 9.55 -8.85 10.42
CA ILE A 366 8.62 -7.90 9.81
C ILE A 366 8.28 -6.82 10.82
N ILE A 367 8.11 -7.19 12.09
CA ILE A 367 7.81 -6.25 13.17
C ILE A 367 8.98 -5.28 13.39
N GLU A 368 10.22 -5.76 13.35
CA GLU A 368 11.44 -4.93 13.38
C GLU A 368 11.47 -3.94 12.21
N LEU A 369 11.18 -4.41 10.98
CA LEU A 369 11.11 -3.55 9.80
C LEU A 369 10.01 -2.50 9.93
N LEU A 370 8.81 -2.91 10.35
CA LEU A 370 7.69 -2.01 10.59
C LEU A 370 8.03 -0.94 11.61
N TYR A 371 8.65 -1.35 12.73
CA TYR A 371 9.10 -0.43 13.76
C TYR A 371 10.10 0.58 13.21
N ALA A 372 11.13 0.12 12.48
CA ALA A 372 12.12 1.00 11.86
C ALA A 372 11.51 1.95 10.83
N ILE A 373 10.61 1.46 9.94
CA ILE A 373 9.93 2.28 8.92
C ILE A 373 9.06 3.36 9.57
N LEU A 374 8.25 3.01 10.58
CA LEU A 374 7.42 3.99 11.28
C LEU A 374 8.29 5.02 12.03
N LYS A 375 9.38 4.59 12.68
CA LYS A 375 10.35 5.52 13.27
C LYS A 375 10.97 6.45 12.22
N THR A 376 11.28 5.95 11.03
CA THR A 376 11.74 6.79 9.91
C THR A 376 10.70 7.85 9.54
N TYR A 377 9.43 7.47 9.43
CA TYR A 377 8.37 8.43 9.16
C TYR A 377 8.25 9.50 10.25
N PHE A 378 8.24 9.10 11.52
CA PHE A 378 8.03 10.02 12.63
C PHE A 378 9.21 10.95 12.89
N TYR A 379 10.43 10.42 12.89
CA TYR A 379 11.60 11.14 13.39
C TYR A 379 12.54 11.66 12.29
N ASP A 380 12.49 11.10 11.08
CA ASP A 380 13.33 11.57 9.96
C ASP A 380 12.54 12.32 8.90
N LEU A 381 11.25 11.99 8.71
CA LEU A 381 10.39 12.67 7.73
C LEU A 381 9.33 13.60 8.36
N GLU A 382 9.11 13.51 9.68
CA GLU A 382 8.03 14.20 10.40
C GLU A 382 6.62 13.95 9.81
N ILE A 383 6.39 12.73 9.29
CA ILE A 383 5.10 12.28 8.78
C ILE A 383 4.50 11.30 9.80
N TYR A 384 3.51 11.77 10.56
CA TYR A 384 2.89 10.98 11.62
C TYR A 384 1.73 10.11 11.13
N PRO A 385 0.73 10.65 10.41
CA PRO A 385 -0.46 9.87 10.06
C PRO A 385 -0.14 8.86 8.96
N PHE A 386 -0.63 7.63 9.11
CA PHE A 386 -0.47 6.57 8.12
C PHE A 386 -1.72 5.70 8.05
N SER A 387 -1.86 4.99 6.94
CA SER A 387 -2.74 3.84 6.78
C SER A 387 -1.89 2.61 6.48
N LEU A 388 -2.07 1.55 7.25
CA LEU A 388 -1.29 0.31 7.19
C LEU A 388 -2.22 -0.89 7.10
N THR A 389 -1.82 -1.88 6.33
CA THR A 389 -2.50 -3.18 6.30
C THR A 389 -1.50 -4.33 6.22
N ILE A 390 -1.85 -5.45 6.84
CA ILE A 390 -1.12 -6.71 6.73
C ILE A 390 -2.11 -7.76 6.25
N TYR A 391 -1.89 -8.26 5.05
CA TYR A 391 -2.59 -9.43 4.52
C TYR A 391 -1.75 -10.66 4.82
N PHE A 392 -2.38 -11.63 5.48
CA PHE A 392 -1.74 -12.89 5.82
C PHE A 392 -2.10 -13.94 4.78
N PRO A 393 -1.20 -14.88 4.47
CA PRO A 393 -1.57 -16.11 3.79
C PRO A 393 -2.79 -16.73 4.47
N PHE A 394 -3.66 -17.39 3.70
CA PHE A 394 -4.82 -18.01 4.30
C PHE A 394 -4.40 -19.07 5.34
N MET A 395 -5.20 -19.32 6.37
CA MET A 395 -4.75 -20.01 7.60
C MET A 395 -4.37 -21.48 7.42
N ASP A 396 -5.04 -22.23 6.55
CA ASP A 396 -4.72 -23.65 6.31
C ASP A 396 -3.30 -23.84 5.74
N GLU A 397 -2.41 -24.43 6.53
CA GLU A 397 -1.03 -24.72 6.09
C GLU A 397 -0.93 -25.95 5.17
N ASN A 398 -1.94 -26.82 5.16
CA ASN A 398 -1.96 -28.05 4.37
C ASN A 398 -2.57 -27.89 2.99
N TYR A 399 -3.04 -26.69 2.65
CA TYR A 399 -3.64 -26.43 1.36
C TYR A 399 -2.57 -26.44 0.27
N ASN A 400 -2.75 -27.33 -0.70
CA ASN A 400 -1.73 -27.65 -1.69
C ASN A 400 -1.62 -26.65 -2.85
N ASN A 401 -2.52 -25.66 -2.94
CA ASN A 401 -2.49 -24.62 -3.97
C ASN A 401 -1.97 -23.28 -3.42
N GLY A 402 -1.61 -22.36 -4.32
CA GLY A 402 -0.82 -21.16 -4.00
C GLY A 402 -1.36 -20.23 -2.95
N ARG A 403 -0.52 -19.95 -1.95
CA ARG A 403 -0.73 -18.88 -0.97
C ARG A 403 -0.23 -17.54 -1.49
N ILE A 404 -0.92 -16.46 -1.12
CA ILE A 404 -0.28 -15.13 -1.15
C ILE A 404 0.88 -15.13 -0.14
N PRO A 405 1.93 -14.32 -0.34
CA PRO A 405 2.86 -14.02 0.73
C PRO A 405 2.17 -13.21 1.84
N VAL A 406 2.87 -13.01 2.95
CA VAL A 406 2.55 -11.89 3.84
C VAL A 406 2.79 -10.60 3.05
N VAL A 407 1.75 -9.78 2.90
CA VAL A 407 1.83 -8.47 2.25
C VAL A 407 1.55 -7.39 3.28
N VAL A 408 2.58 -6.62 3.61
CA VAL A 408 2.44 -5.40 4.41
C VAL A 408 2.44 -4.22 3.46
N LYS A 409 1.44 -3.33 3.56
CA LYS A 409 1.41 -2.07 2.81
C LYS A 409 1.25 -0.90 3.77
N ILE A 410 2.10 0.11 3.60
CA ILE A 410 2.16 1.28 4.49
C ILE A 410 2.10 2.54 3.62
N ILE A 411 1.11 3.37 3.88
CA ILE A 411 0.83 4.57 3.11
C ILE A 411 0.83 5.77 4.06
N PRO A 412 1.88 6.60 4.02
CA PRO A 412 1.90 7.85 4.78
C PRO A 412 0.84 8.82 4.26
N ARG A 413 0.13 9.50 5.17
CA ARG A 413 -1.04 10.34 4.86
C ARG A 413 -0.74 11.85 4.95
N GLY A 414 0.54 12.20 4.81
CA GLY A 414 1.05 13.57 4.71
C GLY A 414 1.10 14.33 6.05
N ASP A 415 1.30 15.63 5.98
CA ASP A 415 1.47 16.50 7.15
C ASP A 415 0.18 16.59 7.99
N ILE A 416 0.26 16.17 9.26
CA ILE A 416 -0.82 16.17 10.24
C ILE A 416 -1.40 17.57 10.50
N SER A 417 -0.57 18.61 10.43
CA SER A 417 -0.97 20.00 10.72
C SER A 417 -1.71 20.65 9.55
N SER A 418 -1.68 20.02 8.37
CA SER A 418 -2.32 20.56 7.18
C SER A 418 -3.82 20.25 7.14
N ILE A 419 -4.64 21.30 7.03
CA ILE A 419 -6.09 21.19 6.79
C ILE A 419 -6.46 20.57 5.44
N ARG A 420 -5.49 20.42 4.52
CA ARG A 420 -5.74 19.85 3.20
C ARG A 420 -5.88 18.34 3.33
N SER A 421 -6.97 17.83 2.75
CA SER A 421 -7.12 16.39 2.52
C SER A 421 -5.97 15.89 1.64
N ASP A 422 -5.43 14.73 2.00
CA ASP A 422 -4.37 14.09 1.25
C ASP A 422 -4.92 13.27 0.07
N MET A 423 -6.18 12.86 0.12
CA MET A 423 -6.90 12.18 -0.95
C MET A 423 -8.01 13.04 -1.55
N SER A 424 -8.27 12.84 -2.84
CA SER A 424 -9.33 13.50 -3.61
C SER A 424 -10.06 12.51 -4.50
N THR A 425 -11.00 13.00 -5.32
CA THR A 425 -11.63 12.21 -6.39
C THR A 425 -10.61 11.49 -7.27
N LEU A 426 -9.42 12.07 -7.44
CA LEU A 426 -8.35 11.46 -8.22
C LEU A 426 -7.99 10.08 -7.64
N GLU A 427 -7.55 10.02 -6.38
CA GLU A 427 -7.11 8.77 -5.76
C GLU A 427 -8.26 7.83 -5.38
N LEU A 428 -9.47 8.36 -5.14
CA LEU A 428 -10.62 7.55 -4.76
C LEU A 428 -11.28 6.85 -5.96
N MET A 429 -11.27 7.48 -7.14
CA MET A 429 -12.09 7.03 -8.28
C MET A 429 -11.31 6.80 -9.57
N THR A 430 -10.05 7.19 -9.64
CA THR A 430 -9.29 7.16 -10.90
C THR A 430 -7.90 6.54 -10.73
N ILE A 431 -6.89 7.37 -10.47
CA ILE A 431 -5.47 7.01 -10.47
C ILE A 431 -4.80 7.48 -9.18
N PHE A 432 -3.73 6.80 -8.80
CA PHE A 432 -2.88 7.29 -7.73
C PHE A 432 -1.94 8.39 -8.23
N ASN A 433 -1.47 9.20 -7.28
CA ASN A 433 -0.57 10.30 -7.57
C ASN A 433 0.47 10.37 -6.45
N ALA A 434 1.70 10.03 -6.83
CA ALA A 434 2.88 10.30 -6.03
C ALA A 434 3.66 11.42 -6.72
N ASN A 435 4.10 12.40 -5.92
CA ASN A 435 4.87 13.51 -6.44
C ASN A 435 6.33 13.10 -6.59
N PHE A 436 6.87 12.34 -5.64
CA PHE A 436 8.29 11.99 -5.61
C PHE A 436 8.65 10.83 -6.54
N ASP A 437 9.85 10.94 -7.11
CA ASP A 437 10.48 9.89 -7.89
C ASP A 437 10.80 8.69 -6.99
N GLN A 438 10.33 7.50 -7.38
CA GLN A 438 10.47 6.29 -6.56
C GLN A 438 11.91 5.82 -6.39
N PHE A 439 12.79 6.10 -7.35
CA PHE A 439 14.22 5.78 -7.23
C PHE A 439 14.90 6.68 -6.17
N ALA A 440 14.49 7.95 -6.11
CA ALA A 440 14.95 8.87 -5.06
C ALA A 440 14.37 8.51 -3.69
N VAL A 441 13.07 8.18 -3.64
CA VAL A 441 12.41 7.70 -2.42
C VAL A 441 13.10 6.46 -1.89
N ARG A 442 13.34 5.45 -2.75
CA ARG A 442 14.04 4.22 -2.35
C ARG A 442 15.40 4.52 -1.74
N THR A 443 16.21 5.36 -2.41
CA THR A 443 17.57 5.67 -1.94
C THR A 443 17.54 6.30 -0.55
N LYS A 444 16.70 7.32 -0.36
CA LYS A 444 16.56 8.01 0.93
C LYS A 444 15.99 7.09 2.01
N MET A 445 14.91 6.38 1.72
CA MET A 445 14.23 5.53 2.68
C MET A 445 15.10 4.35 3.12
N LYS A 446 15.84 3.72 2.19
CA LYS A 446 16.78 2.65 2.54
C LYS A 446 17.80 3.12 3.57
N GLU A 447 18.47 4.24 3.32
CA GLU A 447 19.47 4.80 4.23
C GLU A 447 18.89 5.09 5.62
N LEU A 448 17.71 5.71 5.67
CA LEU A 448 17.03 6.03 6.93
C LEU A 448 16.58 4.78 7.69
N ILE A 449 16.01 3.78 6.99
CA ILE A 449 15.57 2.53 7.61
C ILE A 449 16.77 1.74 8.13
N GLU A 450 17.86 1.61 7.35
CA GLU A 450 19.08 0.93 7.78
C GLU A 450 19.69 1.59 9.02
N LYS A 451 19.70 2.94 9.07
CA LYS A 451 20.09 3.69 10.26
C LYS A 451 19.21 3.34 11.48
N ARG A 452 17.87 3.33 11.33
CA ARG A 452 16.96 2.99 12.43
C ARG A 452 17.08 1.54 12.89
N LEU A 453 17.33 0.62 11.97
CA LEU A 453 17.60 -0.78 12.29
C LEU A 453 18.91 -0.93 13.07
N ALA A 454 19.98 -0.23 12.68
CA ALA A 454 21.25 -0.23 13.41
C ALA A 454 21.10 0.35 14.83
N GLU A 455 20.42 1.50 14.96
CA GLU A 455 20.12 2.11 16.27
C GLU A 455 19.33 1.15 17.19
N PHE A 456 18.33 0.47 16.64
CA PHE A 456 17.54 -0.52 17.36
C PHE A 456 18.37 -1.74 17.81
N GLN A 457 19.29 -2.19 16.97
CA GLN A 457 20.17 -3.32 17.25
C GLN A 457 21.39 -2.96 18.13
N GLY A 458 21.57 -1.67 18.46
CA GLY A 458 22.71 -1.17 19.22
C GLY A 458 24.03 -1.21 18.45
N ILE A 459 23.98 -1.10 17.12
CA ILE A 459 25.13 -1.14 16.19
C ILE A 459 25.57 0.27 15.80
#